data_AF-A0A286GT74-F1
#
_entry.id   AF-A0A286GT74-F1
#
_cell.length_a   1.000
_cell.length_b   1.000
_cell.length_c   1.000
_cell.angle_alpha   90.00
_cell.angle_beta   90.00
_cell.angle_gamma   90.00
#
_symmetry.space_group_name_H-M   'P 1'
#
loop_
_entity.id
_entity.type
_entity.pdbx_description
1 polymer ?
#
loop_
_entity_poly.entity_id
_entity_poly.type
_entity_poly.pdbx_seq_one_letter_code
_entity_poly.pdbx_strand_id
1 'polypeptide(L)' 'MDLTRLCITREHVMHLLPLMGLSAEHEARLLALHYPVDFGVAAAAFESVGIDLDELTDRMGGSP' A
#
# COMPACT_ATOMS: atom_id res chain seq x y z
N MET A 1 15.09 5.96 -5.95
CA MET A 1 13.92 6.57 -6.63
C MET A 1 13.21 7.50 -5.65
N ASP A 2 12.68 8.64 -6.08
CA ASP A 2 11.90 9.56 -5.23
C ASP A 2 10.49 8.96 -5.03
N LEU A 3 10.37 8.01 -4.11
CA LEU A 3 9.13 7.27 -3.83
C LEU A 3 8.00 8.22 -3.37
N THR A 4 8.36 9.40 -2.87
CA THR A 4 7.47 10.51 -2.48
C THR A 4 6.60 11.07 -3.60
N ARG A 5 6.88 10.77 -4.87
CA ARG A 5 6.04 11.19 -6.02
C ARG A 5 5.19 10.08 -6.62
N LEU A 6 5.22 8.88 -6.03
CA LEU A 6 4.39 7.77 -6.51
C LEU A 6 2.97 7.93 -5.97
N CYS A 7 2.04 8.20 -6.88
CA CYS A 7 0.62 8.09 -6.59
C CYS A 7 0.23 6.61 -6.57
N ILE A 8 -0.25 6.12 -5.44
CA ILE A 8 -0.80 4.77 -5.33
C ILE A 8 -2.25 4.81 -5.82
N THR A 9 -2.55 3.96 -6.80
CA THR A 9 -3.90 3.79 -7.33
C THR A 9 -4.62 2.66 -6.61
N ARG A 10 -5.95 2.67 -6.70
CA ARG A 10 -6.77 1.59 -6.14
C ARG A 10 -6.39 0.23 -6.73
N GLU A 11 -6.06 0.18 -8.01
CA GLU A 11 -5.64 -1.04 -8.70
C GLU A 11 -4.34 -1.60 -8.12
N HIS A 12 -3.33 -0.76 -7.86
CA HIS A 12 -2.10 -1.20 -7.19
C HIS A 12 -2.38 -1.85 -5.85
N VAL A 13 -3.25 -1.25 -5.03
CA VAL A 13 -3.62 -1.84 -3.73
C VAL A 13 -4.34 -3.16 -3.95
N MET A 14 -5.33 -3.24 -4.84
CA MET A 14 -6.04 -4.50 -5.14
C MET A 14 -5.11 -5.63 -5.59
N HIS A 15 -4.04 -5.34 -6.31
CA HIS A 15 -3.03 -6.33 -6.67
C HIS A 15 -2.14 -6.76 -5.50
N LEU A 16 -1.87 -5.85 -4.57
CA LEU A 16 -1.02 -6.12 -3.40
C LEU A 16 -1.76 -6.85 -2.28
N LEU A 17 -3.04 -6.53 -2.02
CA LEU A 17 -3.83 -7.12 -0.92
C LEU A 17 -3.74 -8.66 -0.83
N PRO A 18 -3.94 -9.44 -1.92
CA PRO A 18 -3.85 -10.90 -1.84
C PRO A 18 -2.44 -11.42 -1.53
N LEU A 19 -1.38 -10.62 -1.77
CA LEU A 19 0.00 -10.98 -1.45
C LEU A 19 0.35 -10.70 0.02
N MET A 20 -0.42 -9.84 0.69
CA MET A 20 -0.21 -9.44 2.08
C MET A 20 -0.95 -10.32 3.09
N GLY A 21 -1.88 -11.18 2.64
CA GLY A 21 -2.59 -12.10 3.52
C GLY A 21 -3.40 -11.40 4.63
N LEU A 22 -3.88 -10.18 4.35
CA LEU A 22 -4.64 -9.37 5.29
C LEU A 22 -6.03 -9.97 5.54
N SER A 23 -6.60 -9.64 6.71
CA SER A 23 -8.01 -9.94 6.98
C SER A 23 -8.92 -8.99 6.18
N ALA A 24 -10.12 -9.47 5.81
CA ALA A 24 -11.09 -8.70 5.03
C ALA A 24 -11.40 -7.30 5.60
N GLU A 25 -11.35 -7.13 6.93
CA GLU A 25 -11.55 -5.84 7.58
C GLU A 25 -10.39 -4.85 7.28
N HIS A 26 -9.15 -5.32 7.28
CA HIS A 26 -7.97 -4.51 6.95
C HIS A 26 -7.93 -4.18 5.46
N GLU A 27 -8.29 -5.13 4.60
CA GLU A 27 -8.44 -4.91 3.15
C GLU A 27 -9.49 -3.82 2.86
N ALA A 28 -10.66 -3.89 3.51
CA ALA A 28 -11.72 -2.91 3.35
C ALA A 28 -11.27 -1.50 3.79
N ARG A 29 -10.50 -1.39 4.89
CA ARG A 29 -9.95 -0.11 5.35
C ARG A 29 -8.99 0.50 4.34
N LEU A 30 -8.10 -0.31 3.76
CA LEU A 30 -7.19 0.14 2.71
C LEU A 30 -7.96 0.55 1.44
N LEU A 31 -8.96 -0.23 1.03
CA LEU A 31 -9.78 0.10 -0.15
C LEU A 31 -10.69 1.32 0.04
N ALA A 32 -10.97 1.72 1.27
CA ALA A 32 -11.76 2.90 1.61
C ALA A 32 -11.00 4.23 1.47
N LEU A 33 -9.69 4.19 1.22
CA LEU A 33 -8.89 5.40 0.97
C LEU A 33 -9.37 6.13 -0.31
N HIS A 34 -9.20 7.45 -0.32
CA HIS A 34 -9.57 8.30 -1.46
C HIS A 34 -8.50 8.26 -2.55
N TYR A 35 -8.54 7.22 -3.39
CA TYR A 35 -7.59 7.05 -4.49
C TYR A 35 -7.77 8.08 -5.63
N PRO A 36 -6.69 8.48 -6.32
CA PRO A 36 -5.29 8.13 -6.03
C PRO A 36 -4.78 8.83 -4.76
N VAL A 37 -3.99 8.12 -3.96
CA VAL A 37 -3.38 8.66 -2.73
C VAL A 37 -1.87 8.78 -2.88
N ASP A 38 -1.28 9.78 -2.23
CA ASP A 38 0.17 9.89 -2.11
C ASP A 38 0.76 8.68 -1.36
N PHE A 39 1.99 8.31 -1.71
CA PHE A 39 2.73 7.23 -1.07
C PHE A 39 2.76 7.36 0.46
N GLY A 40 2.96 8.57 1.00
CA GLY A 40 2.98 8.78 2.45
C GLY A 40 1.64 8.50 3.14
N VAL A 41 0.51 8.76 2.46
CA VAL A 41 -0.83 8.47 2.98
C VAL A 41 -1.12 6.97 2.91
N ALA A 42 -0.74 6.32 1.81
CA ALA A 42 -0.83 4.88 1.69
C ALA A 42 0.04 4.19 2.75
N ALA A 43 1.31 4.59 2.88
CA ALA A 43 2.28 4.09 3.85
C ALA A 43 1.71 4.07 5.27
N ALA A 44 1.19 5.21 5.74
CA ALA A 44 0.60 5.31 7.08
C ALA A 44 -0.63 4.38 7.25
N ALA A 45 -1.42 4.19 6.20
CA ALA A 45 -2.56 3.27 6.24
C ALA A 45 -2.14 1.79 6.26
N PHE A 46 -1.07 1.44 5.53
CA PHE A 46 -0.45 0.11 5.55
C PHE A 46 0.20 -0.20 6.91
N GLU A 47 0.96 0.74 7.48
CA GLU A 47 1.54 0.60 8.81
C GLU A 47 0.45 0.41 9.89
N SER A 48 -0.68 1.12 9.76
CA SER A 48 -1.80 0.98 10.70
C SER A 48 -2.47 -0.39 10.67
N VAL A 49 -2.28 -1.20 9.63
CA VAL A 49 -2.76 -2.59 9.56
C VAL A 49 -1.65 -3.62 9.80
N GLY A 50 -0.46 -3.16 10.19
CA GLY A 50 0.69 -3.99 10.53
C GLY A 50 1.58 -4.38 9.33
N ILE A 51 1.46 -3.70 8.19
CA ILE A 51 2.32 -3.89 7.03
C ILE A 51 3.45 -2.88 7.08
N ASP A 52 4.69 -3.38 7.12
CA ASP A 52 5.88 -2.54 7.16
C ASP A 52 6.14 -1.89 5.79
N LEU A 53 6.62 -0.65 5.82
CA LEU A 53 6.86 0.14 4.61
C LEU A 53 7.97 -0.48 3.75
N ASP A 54 8.92 -1.17 4.37
CA ASP A 54 9.98 -1.90 3.66
C ASP A 54 9.39 -3.05 2.83
N GLU A 55 8.41 -3.78 3.40
CA GLU A 55 7.70 -4.88 2.73
C GLU A 55 6.78 -4.38 1.60
N LEU A 56 6.22 -3.17 1.75
CA LEU A 56 5.44 -2.51 0.72
C LEU A 56 6.33 -2.03 -0.43
N THR A 57 7.50 -1.46 -0.10
CA THR A 57 8.46 -0.93 -1.08
C THR A 57 9.11 -2.05 -1.89
N ASP A 58 9.47 -3.15 -1.24
CA ASP A 58 9.97 -4.37 -1.89
C ASP A 58 8.97 -4.89 -2.94
N ARG A 59 7.69 -5.01 -2.56
CA ARG A 59 6.62 -5.46 -3.46
C ARG A 59 6.21 -4.46 -4.55
N MET A 60 6.40 -3.16 -4.32
CA MET A 60 6.09 -2.10 -5.30
C MET A 60 7.17 -1.92 -6.37
N GLY A 61 8.38 -2.44 -6.16
CA GLY A 61 9.46 -2.34 -7.15
C GLY A 61 10.88 -2.32 -6.57
N GLY A 62 11.13 -3.01 -5.47
CA GLY A 62 12.47 -3.15 -4.92
C GLY A 62 13.31 -4.17 -5.69
N SER A 63 13.95 -3.75 -6.79
CA SER A 63 15.25 -4.31 -7.15
C SER A 63 16.32 -3.25 -6.87
N PRO A 64 17.47 -3.64 -6.28
CA PRO A 64 18.50 -2.73 -5.77
C PRO A 64 19.08 -1.78 -6.82
#